data_AF-A0A255H382-F1
#
_entry.id   AF-A0A255H382-F1
#
_cell.length_a   1.000
_cell.length_b   1.000
_cell.length_c   1.000
_cell.angle_alpha   90.00
_cell.angle_beta   90.00
_cell.angle_gamma   90.00
#
_symmetry.space_group_name_H-M   'P 1'
#
loop_
_entity.id
_entity.type
_entity.pdbx_description
1 polymer ?
#
loop_
_entity_poly.entity_id
_entity_poly.type
_entity_poly.pdbx_seq_one_letter_code
_entity_poly.pdbx_strand_id
1 'polypeptide(L)'
;MSTSPATGLRKVWATAQPRRNSVPTAPTRTLTGVVAAVATLALTAQLWASGLPRAAALEPAPAVVVTEIAPDNTGADNFEFVELHNPTVTSVDLSAQRISYIYADSADRTPDVALRVPAGTTLAAGETAVLWVDYTAGTVDTSTRTEQQFRDFWAANGQPATAYRIVRVTGQPGLANGGDRGLRISTADGTELSRSFYPAGSVGVNLTATFDHRTATTTSMTLTGRQATATPGALPAPTTPTPTRTPTTPTPTPTPTTPTPTPNPRVCTPGATSPLQITELLVDSDNVGGADGYEFIEVTNTSDRAIAYADFHLNYLYPLDDLTHSQVAAWPAQPADPVIQPGASLVLWIKNGGNQALDAAAFNARFGTNLTAGTQLVEVQSAGMANGSPRGLEIVTNTGTSVNRAYYNLAGADDVDPNQGIQYATDPADPPRQRLLGKAAPTPGSTSAAQTPLCVALPTDTTAPVITDGTGSQITPGQDFGLSATVTDDLGVRTVTVWTRSDVDATFTPTRLTVGPGDSYAHTISAADLTGKRWIDHYWTASDGTNTTTSPTARATVTGVDTAPIRLSVTDGQCLRGTTTVFADGRAYPSPLTLTVNNTDVTAQTSPTLAGEPVFAMEAGGVNTFFKNGI
;
A
#
# COMPACT_ATOMS: atom_id res chain seq x y z
N MET A 1 32.19 57.25 33.88
CA MET A 1 31.55 58.57 33.67
C MET A 1 30.15 58.33 33.13
N SER A 2 29.14 58.92 33.80
CA SER A 2 27.77 59.21 33.31
C SER A 2 26.90 58.05 32.81
N THR A 3 25.60 57.90 33.07
CA THR A 3 24.57 58.50 33.94
C THR A 3 23.31 57.61 33.70
N SER A 4 22.50 57.43 34.74
CA SER A 4 21.14 56.79 34.78
C SER A 4 20.08 57.57 33.93
N PRO A 5 18.74 57.30 33.91
CA PRO A 5 17.93 56.25 34.58
C PRO A 5 16.66 55.71 33.83
N ALA A 6 16.05 54.68 34.45
CA ALA A 6 14.62 54.40 34.70
C ALA A 6 13.51 54.53 33.62
N THR A 7 12.69 53.48 33.51
CA THR A 7 11.22 53.58 33.65
C THR A 7 10.63 52.23 34.08
N GLY A 8 9.84 52.23 35.16
CA GLY A 8 9.06 51.07 35.60
C GLY A 8 7.59 51.22 35.26
N LEU A 9 6.82 50.12 35.32
CA LEU A 9 5.39 50.10 35.65
C LEU A 9 4.94 48.69 36.02
N ARG A 10 4.43 48.56 37.24
CA ARG A 10 3.75 47.39 37.81
C ARG A 10 2.35 47.25 37.19
N LYS A 11 1.87 46.01 37.01
CA LYS A 11 0.43 45.73 36.90
C LYS A 11 0.03 44.56 37.81
N VAL A 12 -1.02 44.84 38.55
CA VAL A 12 -1.68 44.09 39.64
C VAL A 12 -2.63 43.06 39.03
N TRP A 13 -2.72 41.86 39.61
CA TRP A 13 -3.85 40.95 39.39
C TRP A 13 -4.55 40.68 40.73
N ALA A 14 -5.86 40.89 40.71
CA ALA A 14 -6.75 40.89 41.87
C ALA A 14 -7.32 39.49 42.15
N THR A 15 -7.56 39.28 43.43
CA THR A 15 -8.21 38.16 44.10
C THR A 15 -9.70 38.04 43.76
N ALA A 16 -10.21 36.80 43.67
CA ALA A 16 -11.65 36.51 43.62
C ALA A 16 -11.99 35.33 44.55
N GLN A 17 -12.98 35.54 45.42
CA GLN A 17 -13.69 34.51 46.20
C GLN A 17 -15.12 35.04 46.53
N PRO A 18 -16.03 34.21 47.08
CA PRO A 18 -17.09 33.50 46.35
C PRO A 18 -18.51 34.04 46.64
N ARG A 19 -19.53 33.55 45.91
CA ARG A 19 -20.95 33.71 46.30
C ARG A 19 -21.68 32.38 46.38
N ARG A 20 -22.33 32.17 47.53
CA ARG A 20 -23.36 31.15 47.80
C ARG A 20 -24.70 31.61 47.21
N ASN A 21 -25.58 30.68 46.81
CA ASN A 21 -26.78 30.27 47.57
C ASN A 21 -27.82 29.49 46.73
N SER A 22 -28.30 28.41 47.37
CA SER A 22 -29.67 27.85 47.42
C SER A 22 -30.33 27.09 46.24
N VAL A 23 -30.65 25.84 46.59
CA VAL A 23 -31.63 24.86 46.07
C VAL A 23 -33.08 25.30 46.45
N PRO A 24 -34.15 24.73 45.83
CA PRO A 24 -34.90 23.67 46.55
C PRO A 24 -35.49 22.51 45.70
N THR A 25 -35.38 21.29 46.28
CA THR A 25 -36.37 20.17 46.40
C THR A 25 -37.10 19.50 45.19
N ALA A 26 -36.70 18.24 44.91
CA ALA A 26 -37.40 16.91 44.90
C ALA A 26 -38.95 16.80 44.71
N PRO A 27 -39.55 15.65 44.24
CA PRO A 27 -39.33 14.29 44.79
C PRO A 27 -39.33 13.06 43.83
N THR A 28 -38.51 12.08 44.22
CA THR A 28 -38.72 10.62 44.39
C THR A 28 -39.73 9.81 43.55
N ARG A 29 -39.26 8.69 42.96
CA ARG A 29 -39.82 7.34 43.21
C ARG A 29 -38.85 6.20 42.85
N THR A 30 -38.64 5.34 43.83
CA THR A 30 -37.93 4.05 43.86
C THR A 30 -38.79 2.87 43.40
N LEU A 31 -38.16 1.76 42.97
CA LEU A 31 -38.42 0.32 43.32
C LEU A 31 -37.76 -0.59 42.25
N THR A 32 -36.62 -1.24 42.55
CA THR A 32 -36.46 -2.66 42.95
C THR A 32 -36.98 -3.71 41.97
N GLY A 33 -36.13 -4.68 41.62
CA GLY A 33 -36.55 -5.93 40.98
C GLY A 33 -35.38 -6.87 40.62
N VAL A 34 -34.83 -7.56 41.61
CA VAL A 34 -34.00 -8.77 41.47
C VAL A 34 -34.92 -9.95 41.13
N VAL A 35 -34.60 -10.75 40.12
CA VAL A 35 -35.05 -12.15 40.01
C VAL A 35 -33.89 -13.00 39.51
N ALA A 36 -33.57 -14.05 40.27
CA ALA A 36 -32.63 -15.11 39.96
C ALA A 36 -33.39 -16.45 39.87
N ALA A 37 -32.85 -17.38 39.06
CA ALA A 37 -33.12 -18.83 38.97
C ALA A 37 -34.50 -19.24 38.40
N VAL A 38 -34.69 -20.34 37.67
CA VAL A 38 -34.22 -21.74 37.83
C VAL A 38 -34.21 -22.46 36.46
N ALA A 39 -33.36 -23.48 36.40
CA ALA A 39 -33.06 -24.41 35.30
C ALA A 39 -34.21 -25.30 34.79
N THR A 40 -34.06 -25.74 33.54
CA THR A 40 -34.59 -27.04 33.05
C THR A 40 -33.49 -27.83 32.34
N LEU A 41 -33.11 -28.94 32.95
CA LEU A 41 -32.35 -30.05 32.36
C LEU A 41 -33.18 -30.70 31.24
N ALA A 42 -32.58 -30.90 30.07
CA ALA A 42 -32.96 -31.97 29.16
C ALA A 42 -31.69 -32.70 28.72
N LEU A 43 -31.56 -33.93 29.20
CA LEU A 43 -30.46 -34.85 28.96
C LEU A 43 -30.77 -35.63 27.67
N THR A 44 -30.02 -35.42 26.60
CA THR A 44 -29.88 -36.41 25.52
C THR A 44 -28.41 -36.56 25.20
N ALA A 45 -27.85 -37.68 25.63
CA ALA A 45 -26.54 -38.14 25.23
C ALA A 45 -26.60 -38.61 23.77
N GLN A 46 -25.66 -38.18 22.92
CA GLN A 46 -24.78 -39.11 22.20
C GLN A 46 -23.77 -38.41 21.29
N LEU A 47 -22.56 -39.00 21.35
CA LEU A 47 -21.46 -39.00 20.38
C LEU A 47 -20.58 -37.74 20.28
N TRP A 48 -19.49 -37.83 21.04
CA TRP A 48 -18.25 -37.10 20.82
C TRP A 48 -17.67 -37.46 19.45
N ALA A 49 -17.81 -36.54 18.50
CA ALA A 49 -16.90 -36.44 17.36
C ALA A 49 -16.14 -35.13 17.53
N SER A 50 -14.87 -35.26 17.90
CA SER A 50 -13.86 -34.21 17.89
C SER A 50 -14.00 -33.31 16.67
N GLY A 51 -14.08 -31.99 16.93
CA GLY A 51 -14.10 -30.96 15.91
C GLY A 51 -12.87 -31.04 15.02
N LEU A 52 -13.04 -31.61 13.83
CA LEU A 52 -12.30 -31.17 12.67
C LEU A 52 -12.81 -29.78 12.31
N PRO A 53 -11.96 -28.82 11.91
CA PRO A 53 -12.44 -27.58 11.36
C PRO A 53 -13.36 -27.91 10.18
N ARG A 54 -14.61 -27.45 10.25
CA ARG A 54 -15.49 -27.35 9.09
C ARG A 54 -14.70 -26.53 8.08
N ALA A 55 -14.14 -27.19 7.06
CA ALA A 55 -13.61 -26.48 5.90
C ALA A 55 -14.72 -25.52 5.46
N ALA A 56 -14.44 -24.22 5.51
CA ALA A 56 -15.29 -23.25 4.86
C ALA A 56 -15.40 -23.73 3.41
N ALA A 57 -16.61 -24.09 2.99
CA ALA A 57 -16.87 -24.36 1.60
C ALA A 57 -16.51 -23.07 0.86
N LEU A 58 -15.48 -23.10 0.01
CA LEU A 58 -15.29 -22.06 -0.99
C LEU A 58 -16.56 -22.04 -1.84
N GLU A 59 -17.37 -20.98 -1.72
CA GLU A 59 -18.34 -20.66 -2.76
C GLU A 59 -17.56 -20.41 -4.06
N PRO A 60 -17.93 -21.04 -5.20
CA PRO A 60 -17.12 -21.04 -6.41
C PRO A 60 -17.27 -19.72 -7.21
N ALA A 61 -16.16 -19.23 -7.77
CA ALA A 61 -16.16 -18.19 -8.80
C ALA A 61 -16.95 -18.66 -10.05
N PRO A 62 -17.68 -17.74 -10.72
CA PRO A 62 -17.20 -17.37 -12.05
C PRO A 62 -17.53 -15.92 -12.45
N ALA A 63 -16.60 -14.98 -12.29
CA ALA A 63 -16.80 -13.65 -12.86
C ALA A 63 -16.35 -13.63 -14.32
N VAL A 64 -17.30 -13.73 -15.25
CA VAL A 64 -17.11 -13.23 -16.62
C VAL A 64 -17.19 -11.71 -16.55
N VAL A 65 -16.34 -11.03 -17.33
CA VAL A 65 -16.21 -9.57 -17.33
C VAL A 65 -16.49 -9.02 -18.71
N VAL A 66 -17.02 -7.80 -18.78
CA VAL A 66 -17.14 -7.07 -20.05
C VAL A 66 -15.83 -6.33 -20.29
N THR A 67 -15.27 -6.46 -21.48
CA THR A 67 -14.00 -5.84 -21.88
C THR A 67 -14.18 -4.70 -22.87
N GLU A 68 -15.29 -4.69 -23.59
CA GLU A 68 -15.58 -3.69 -24.62
C GLU A 68 -17.08 -3.53 -24.87
N ILE A 69 -17.54 -2.30 -25.13
CA ILE A 69 -18.90 -1.99 -25.56
C ILE A 69 -18.88 -1.01 -26.73
N ALA A 70 -19.55 -1.37 -27.83
CA ALA A 70 -19.65 -0.60 -29.06
C ALA A 70 -21.12 -0.36 -29.44
N PRO A 71 -21.71 0.78 -29.05
CA PRO A 71 -23.14 1.03 -29.20
C PRO A 71 -23.54 1.96 -30.36
N ASP A 72 -22.58 2.48 -31.12
CA ASP A 72 -22.85 3.47 -32.17
C ASP A 72 -22.10 3.09 -33.44
N ASN A 73 -22.81 2.94 -34.55
CA ASN A 73 -22.25 2.59 -35.84
C ASN A 73 -22.47 3.70 -36.86
N THR A 74 -21.56 3.85 -37.83
CA THR A 74 -21.84 4.72 -38.98
C THR A 74 -23.09 4.22 -39.72
N GLY A 75 -24.11 5.07 -39.77
CA GLY A 75 -25.36 4.77 -40.47
C GLY A 75 -26.36 4.11 -39.53
N ALA A 76 -26.87 2.94 -39.92
CA ALA A 76 -27.79 2.18 -39.07
C ALA A 76 -26.99 1.21 -38.18
N ASP A 77 -27.34 1.16 -36.90
CA ASP A 77 -26.70 0.40 -35.80
C ASP A 77 -26.84 -1.13 -35.93
N ASN A 78 -26.41 -1.68 -37.07
CA ASN A 78 -26.56 -3.10 -37.39
C ASN A 78 -25.47 -3.99 -36.76
N PHE A 79 -24.43 -3.42 -36.16
CA PHE A 79 -23.22 -4.13 -35.75
C PHE A 79 -22.78 -3.80 -34.32
N GLU A 80 -23.72 -3.34 -33.48
CA GLU A 80 -23.48 -3.06 -32.07
C GLU A 80 -23.09 -4.33 -31.31
N PHE A 81 -22.10 -4.23 -30.44
CA PHE A 81 -21.66 -5.39 -29.67
C PHE A 81 -21.21 -5.07 -28.25
N VAL A 82 -21.15 -6.13 -27.47
CA VAL A 82 -20.51 -6.19 -26.16
C VAL A 82 -19.51 -7.33 -26.18
N GLU A 83 -18.29 -7.11 -25.71
CA GLU A 83 -17.31 -8.17 -25.58
C GLU A 83 -17.24 -8.68 -24.14
N LEU A 84 -17.26 -10.00 -23.99
CA LEU A 84 -17.05 -10.67 -22.71
C LEU A 84 -15.76 -11.48 -22.72
N HIS A 85 -15.07 -11.46 -21.59
CA HIS A 85 -13.91 -12.31 -21.30
C HIS A 85 -14.17 -13.19 -20.08
N ASN A 86 -13.75 -14.45 -20.13
CA ASN A 86 -13.70 -15.33 -18.98
C ASN A 86 -12.28 -15.38 -18.39
N PRO A 87 -11.95 -14.56 -17.38
CA PRO A 87 -10.63 -14.54 -16.75
C PRO A 87 -10.39 -15.73 -15.83
N THR A 88 -11.37 -16.62 -15.66
CA THR A 88 -11.26 -17.76 -14.74
C THR A 88 -10.55 -18.95 -15.38
N VAL A 89 -10.16 -19.90 -14.55
CA VAL A 89 -9.52 -21.16 -14.97
C VAL A 89 -10.53 -22.27 -15.31
N THR A 90 -11.84 -21.97 -15.28
CA THR A 90 -12.92 -22.91 -15.59
C THR A 90 -13.82 -22.36 -16.70
N SER A 91 -14.57 -23.24 -17.37
CA SER A 91 -15.57 -22.83 -18.36
C SER A 91 -16.81 -22.26 -17.66
N VAL A 92 -17.40 -21.21 -18.24
CA VAL A 92 -18.61 -20.53 -17.72
C VAL A 92 -19.77 -20.67 -18.71
N ASP A 93 -20.92 -21.15 -18.25
CA ASP A 93 -22.16 -21.12 -19.05
C ASP A 93 -22.80 -19.74 -18.99
N LEU A 94 -22.69 -18.97 -20.09
CA LEU A 94 -23.28 -17.64 -20.20
C LEU A 94 -24.81 -17.69 -20.25
N SER A 95 -25.40 -18.80 -20.71
CA SER A 95 -26.86 -18.96 -20.74
C SER A 95 -27.46 -19.22 -19.35
N ALA A 96 -26.63 -19.59 -18.38
CA ALA A 96 -26.99 -19.70 -16.96
C ALA A 96 -26.84 -18.39 -16.17
N GLN A 97 -26.28 -17.34 -16.80
CA GLN A 97 -26.11 -16.01 -16.20
C GLN A 97 -27.18 -15.03 -16.70
N ARG A 98 -27.44 -14.00 -15.91
CA ARG A 98 -28.22 -12.81 -16.32
C ARG A 98 -27.26 -11.72 -16.75
N ILE A 99 -27.24 -11.44 -18.05
CA ILE A 99 -26.49 -10.32 -18.63
C ILE A 99 -27.49 -9.21 -18.94
N SER A 100 -27.37 -8.05 -18.31
CA SER A 100 -28.34 -6.97 -18.41
C SER A 100 -27.70 -5.66 -18.83
N TYR A 101 -28.34 -4.95 -19.75
CA TYR A 101 -28.00 -3.58 -20.13
C TYR A 101 -28.50 -2.62 -19.04
N ILE A 102 -27.63 -1.73 -18.57
CA ILE A 102 -27.92 -0.83 -17.44
C ILE A 102 -27.83 0.65 -17.85
N TYR A 103 -28.53 1.51 -17.11
CA TYR A 103 -28.68 2.94 -17.41
C TYR A 103 -28.11 3.86 -16.32
N ALA A 104 -27.66 3.29 -15.21
CA ALA A 104 -27.06 4.01 -14.10
C ALA A 104 -26.07 3.10 -13.37
N ASP A 105 -25.01 3.68 -12.82
CA ASP A 105 -24.09 2.96 -11.94
C ASP A 105 -24.70 2.85 -10.53
N SER A 106 -25.70 1.99 -10.38
CA SER A 106 -26.45 1.88 -9.13
C SER A 106 -26.86 0.46 -8.78
N ALA A 107 -27.13 0.24 -7.49
CA ALA A 107 -27.70 -1.00 -7.01
C ALA A 107 -29.17 -1.21 -7.43
N ASP A 108 -29.87 -0.15 -7.86
CA ASP A 108 -31.22 -0.27 -8.42
C ASP A 108 -31.14 -0.98 -9.78
N ARG A 109 -31.94 -2.04 -9.91
CA ARG A 109 -31.99 -2.92 -11.09
C ARG A 109 -33.35 -2.85 -11.80
N THR A 110 -34.25 -2.02 -11.28
CA THR A 110 -35.56 -1.78 -11.90
C THR A 110 -35.44 -1.35 -13.38
N PRO A 111 -34.45 -0.53 -13.78
CA PRO A 111 -34.30 -0.16 -15.19
C PRO A 111 -33.46 -1.13 -16.03
N ASP A 112 -32.88 -2.18 -15.45
CA ASP A 112 -32.00 -3.10 -16.17
C ASP A 112 -32.78 -3.92 -17.20
N VAL A 113 -32.27 -4.04 -18.42
CA VAL A 113 -32.89 -4.84 -19.49
C VAL A 113 -32.04 -6.05 -19.82
N ALA A 114 -32.58 -7.25 -19.61
CA ALA A 114 -31.85 -8.49 -19.82
C ALA A 114 -31.61 -8.79 -21.31
N LEU A 115 -30.36 -9.06 -21.67
CA LEU A 115 -29.98 -9.70 -22.92
C LEU A 115 -30.28 -11.21 -22.84
N ARG A 116 -30.74 -11.78 -23.95
CA ARG A 116 -31.03 -13.21 -24.10
C ARG A 116 -29.90 -13.87 -24.86
N VAL A 117 -29.08 -14.63 -24.15
CA VAL A 117 -28.02 -15.47 -24.71
C VAL A 117 -28.59 -16.80 -25.19
N PRO A 118 -28.19 -17.33 -26.37
CA PRO A 118 -28.62 -18.64 -26.84
C PRO A 118 -28.29 -19.75 -25.84
N ALA A 119 -29.21 -20.70 -25.65
CA ALA A 119 -29.02 -21.81 -24.72
C ALA A 119 -27.78 -22.63 -25.05
N GLY A 120 -27.01 -23.01 -24.02
CA GLY A 120 -25.78 -23.80 -24.17
C GLY A 120 -24.55 -22.98 -24.60
N THR A 121 -24.63 -21.65 -24.59
CA THR A 121 -23.47 -20.79 -24.84
C THR A 121 -22.52 -20.85 -23.65
N THR A 122 -21.44 -21.60 -23.78
CA THR A 122 -20.35 -21.64 -22.81
C THR A 122 -19.17 -20.78 -23.26
N LEU A 123 -18.40 -20.23 -22.33
CA LEU A 123 -17.16 -19.48 -22.54
C LEU A 123 -16.04 -20.20 -21.77
N ALA A 124 -15.10 -20.82 -22.48
CA ALA A 124 -14.00 -21.56 -21.89
C ALA A 124 -13.08 -20.65 -21.04
N ALA A 125 -12.24 -21.27 -20.21
CA ALA A 125 -11.24 -20.55 -19.40
C ALA A 125 -10.33 -19.69 -20.30
N GLY A 126 -10.20 -18.40 -20.00
CA GLY A 126 -9.45 -17.43 -20.79
C GLY A 126 -10.07 -17.04 -22.14
N GLU A 127 -11.25 -17.57 -22.50
CA GLU A 127 -11.90 -17.30 -23.79
C GLU A 127 -12.57 -15.91 -23.79
N THR A 128 -12.58 -15.27 -24.94
CA THR A 128 -13.30 -14.03 -25.22
C THR A 128 -14.35 -14.25 -26.31
N ALA A 129 -15.54 -13.70 -26.13
CA ALA A 129 -16.62 -13.75 -27.12
C ALA A 129 -17.28 -12.39 -27.30
N VAL A 130 -17.62 -12.08 -28.55
CA VAL A 130 -18.35 -10.88 -28.94
C VAL A 130 -19.84 -11.20 -28.97
N LEU A 131 -20.61 -10.55 -28.11
CA LEU A 131 -22.06 -10.59 -28.09
C LEU A 131 -22.60 -9.50 -29.04
N TRP A 132 -23.03 -9.91 -30.22
CA TRP A 132 -23.68 -9.03 -31.19
C TRP A 132 -25.17 -8.94 -30.88
N VAL A 133 -25.67 -7.73 -30.65
CA VAL A 133 -27.08 -7.48 -30.36
C VAL A 133 -27.92 -7.69 -31.62
N ASP A 134 -28.87 -8.62 -31.57
CA ASP A 134 -29.73 -9.03 -32.66
C ASP A 134 -31.17 -8.53 -32.43
N TYR A 135 -31.58 -7.55 -33.23
CA TYR A 135 -32.88 -6.87 -33.14
C TYR A 135 -33.30 -6.23 -34.46
N THR A 136 -34.59 -5.88 -34.53
CA THR A 136 -35.16 -5.11 -35.64
C THR A 136 -35.85 -3.88 -35.07
N ALA A 137 -35.39 -2.69 -35.45
CA ALA A 137 -35.99 -1.43 -35.04
C ALA A 137 -35.66 -0.32 -36.07
N GLY A 138 -36.69 0.41 -36.52
CA GLY A 138 -36.51 1.49 -37.49
C GLY A 138 -35.80 1.02 -38.76
N THR A 139 -34.61 1.55 -39.03
CA THR A 139 -33.76 1.19 -40.18
C THR A 139 -32.76 0.07 -39.89
N VAL A 140 -32.78 -0.51 -38.68
CA VAL A 140 -31.91 -1.61 -38.26
C VAL A 140 -32.65 -2.93 -38.38
N ASP A 141 -32.01 -3.90 -39.05
CA ASP A 141 -32.43 -5.31 -39.08
C ASP A 141 -31.19 -6.20 -39.12
N THR A 142 -30.67 -6.53 -37.95
CA THR A 142 -29.46 -7.34 -37.76
C THR A 142 -29.66 -8.80 -38.17
N SER A 143 -30.91 -9.29 -38.22
CA SER A 143 -31.24 -10.67 -38.57
C SER A 143 -30.93 -10.98 -40.03
N THR A 144 -30.95 -9.95 -40.89
CA THR A 144 -30.60 -10.04 -42.31
C THR A 144 -29.11 -9.91 -42.58
N ARG A 145 -28.30 -9.61 -41.55
CA ARG A 145 -26.85 -9.46 -41.67
C ARG A 145 -26.15 -10.78 -41.39
N THR A 146 -25.00 -11.02 -42.01
CA THR A 146 -24.17 -12.20 -41.73
C THR A 146 -23.07 -11.89 -40.73
N GLU A 147 -22.53 -12.91 -40.04
CA GLU A 147 -21.32 -12.74 -39.21
C GLU A 147 -20.14 -12.21 -40.02
N GLN A 148 -20.05 -12.59 -41.31
CA GLN A 148 -19.03 -12.05 -42.19
C GLN A 148 -19.21 -10.54 -42.38
N GLN A 149 -20.44 -10.06 -42.58
CA GLN A 149 -20.72 -8.62 -42.67
C GLN A 149 -20.41 -7.87 -41.37
N PHE A 150 -20.62 -8.48 -40.20
CA PHE A 150 -20.18 -7.92 -38.92
C PHE A 150 -18.66 -7.75 -38.88
N ARG A 151 -17.92 -8.81 -39.25
CA ARG A 151 -16.46 -8.77 -39.30
C ARG A 151 -15.96 -7.75 -40.31
N ASP A 152 -16.57 -7.70 -41.50
CA ASP A 152 -16.22 -6.76 -42.57
C ASP A 152 -16.46 -5.31 -42.11
N PHE A 153 -17.55 -5.06 -41.40
CA PHE A 153 -17.84 -3.74 -40.84
C PHE A 153 -16.77 -3.30 -39.85
N TRP A 154 -16.45 -4.12 -38.86
CA TRP A 154 -15.44 -3.76 -37.85
C TRP A 154 -14.02 -3.73 -38.42
N ALA A 155 -13.70 -4.61 -39.38
CA ALA A 155 -12.45 -4.56 -40.12
C ALA A 155 -12.30 -3.24 -40.91
N ALA A 156 -13.38 -2.76 -41.53
CA ALA A 156 -13.40 -1.46 -42.20
C ALA A 156 -13.25 -0.27 -41.23
N ASN A 157 -13.51 -0.47 -39.93
CA ASN A 157 -13.44 0.54 -38.88
C ASN A 157 -12.23 0.36 -37.93
N GLY A 158 -11.11 -0.13 -38.46
CA GLY A 158 -9.80 -0.07 -37.78
C GLY A 158 -9.33 -1.37 -37.15
N GLN A 159 -9.98 -2.50 -37.45
CA GLN A 159 -9.64 -3.79 -36.85
C GLN A 159 -8.75 -4.71 -37.69
N PRO A 160 -7.77 -5.41 -37.09
CA PRO A 160 -7.10 -6.52 -37.76
C PRO A 160 -8.08 -7.67 -37.98
N ALA A 161 -7.91 -8.42 -39.08
CA ALA A 161 -8.78 -9.54 -39.44
C ALA A 161 -8.51 -10.78 -38.56
N THR A 162 -8.84 -10.69 -37.28
CA THR A 162 -8.84 -11.83 -36.36
C THR A 162 -10.19 -12.54 -36.41
N ALA A 163 -10.17 -13.87 -36.44
CA ALA A 163 -11.38 -14.66 -36.23
C ALA A 163 -11.68 -14.69 -34.72
N TYR A 164 -12.72 -13.99 -34.31
CA TYR A 164 -13.23 -13.99 -32.93
C TYR A 164 -14.62 -14.60 -32.85
N ARG A 165 -14.95 -15.26 -31.75
CA ARG A 165 -16.25 -15.90 -31.61
C ARG A 165 -17.36 -14.85 -31.51
N ILE A 166 -18.39 -15.00 -32.34
CA ILE A 166 -19.59 -14.15 -32.30
C ILE A 166 -20.74 -14.96 -31.71
N VAL A 167 -21.48 -14.34 -30.80
CA VAL A 167 -22.70 -14.87 -30.21
C VAL A 167 -23.80 -13.84 -30.43
N ARG A 168 -24.88 -14.21 -31.12
CA ARG A 168 -26.04 -13.32 -31.29
C ARG A 168 -26.87 -13.32 -30.02
N VAL A 169 -27.18 -12.14 -29.49
CA VAL A 169 -28.00 -11.97 -28.29
C VAL A 169 -29.21 -11.10 -28.58
N THR A 170 -30.37 -11.44 -28.06
CA THR A 170 -31.63 -10.69 -28.30
C THR A 170 -32.11 -10.03 -27.00
N GLY A 171 -33.30 -9.39 -27.00
CA GLY A 171 -33.95 -8.91 -25.77
C GLY A 171 -33.77 -7.41 -25.47
N GLN A 172 -32.84 -6.74 -26.15
CA GLN A 172 -32.63 -5.29 -26.09
C GLN A 172 -32.69 -4.72 -27.53
N PRO A 173 -33.54 -3.74 -27.83
CA PRO A 173 -33.69 -3.18 -29.18
C PRO A 173 -32.58 -2.15 -29.46
N GLY A 174 -31.34 -2.63 -29.52
CA GLY A 174 -30.15 -1.81 -29.71
C GLY A 174 -29.58 -1.23 -28.42
N LEU A 175 -28.31 -0.83 -28.47
CA LEU A 175 -27.67 -0.06 -27.43
C LEU A 175 -27.89 1.43 -27.72
N ALA A 176 -27.75 2.28 -26.70
CA ALA A 176 -27.86 3.71 -26.91
C ALA A 176 -26.51 4.31 -27.35
N ASN A 177 -26.52 5.11 -28.41
CA ASN A 177 -25.33 5.78 -28.99
C ASN A 177 -24.68 6.79 -28.03
N GLY A 178 -25.25 7.01 -26.84
CA GLY A 178 -24.69 7.86 -25.80
C GLY A 178 -25.48 7.83 -24.49
N GLY A 179 -25.07 8.70 -23.56
CA GLY A 179 -25.57 8.72 -22.19
C GLY A 179 -24.85 7.72 -21.27
N ASP A 180 -25.26 7.73 -20.01
CA ASP A 180 -24.77 6.83 -18.97
C ASP A 180 -25.29 5.42 -19.20
N ARG A 181 -24.40 4.46 -19.48
CA ARG A 181 -24.79 3.09 -19.87
C ARG A 181 -23.78 2.06 -19.38
N GLY A 182 -24.14 0.79 -19.50
CA GLY A 182 -23.22 -0.29 -19.17
C GLY A 182 -23.84 -1.67 -19.30
N LEU A 183 -23.16 -2.65 -18.72
CA LEU A 183 -23.69 -3.99 -18.52
C LEU A 183 -23.49 -4.46 -17.09
N ARG A 184 -24.42 -5.29 -16.62
CA ARG A 184 -24.35 -6.03 -15.36
C ARG A 184 -24.47 -7.51 -15.63
N ILE A 185 -23.58 -8.31 -15.05
CA ILE A 185 -23.62 -9.77 -15.06
C ILE A 185 -24.01 -10.22 -13.66
N SER A 186 -25.01 -11.08 -13.57
CA SER A 186 -25.51 -11.62 -12.31
C SER A 186 -25.81 -13.11 -12.45
N THR A 187 -25.76 -13.86 -11.36
CA THR A 187 -26.26 -15.23 -11.29
C THR A 187 -27.76 -15.29 -11.59
N ALA A 188 -28.27 -16.49 -11.87
CA ALA A 188 -29.69 -16.72 -12.14
C ALA A 188 -30.63 -16.29 -10.99
N ASP A 189 -30.14 -16.31 -9.74
CA ASP A 189 -30.85 -15.87 -8.53
C ASP A 189 -30.73 -14.35 -8.26
N GLY A 190 -29.92 -13.64 -9.06
CA GLY A 190 -29.78 -12.19 -9.00
C GLY A 190 -28.60 -11.70 -8.15
N THR A 191 -27.66 -12.56 -7.74
CA THR A 191 -26.39 -12.08 -7.15
C THR A 191 -25.53 -11.43 -8.23
N GLU A 192 -25.05 -10.21 -8.00
CA GLU A 192 -24.24 -9.50 -8.99
C GLU A 192 -22.80 -9.99 -8.98
N LEU A 193 -22.32 -10.37 -10.17
CA LEU A 193 -20.99 -10.90 -10.38
C LEU A 193 -20.04 -9.82 -10.87
N SER A 194 -20.48 -9.01 -11.84
CA SER A 194 -19.71 -7.89 -12.37
C SER A 194 -20.62 -6.82 -12.98
N ARG A 195 -20.09 -5.60 -13.10
CA ARG A 195 -20.73 -4.43 -13.68
C ARG A 195 -19.69 -3.62 -14.44
N SER A 196 -19.99 -3.23 -15.66
CA SER A 196 -19.16 -2.36 -16.49
C SER A 196 -19.97 -1.16 -16.91
N PHE A 197 -19.68 0.01 -16.35
CA PHE A 197 -20.42 1.23 -16.58
C PHE A 197 -19.54 2.31 -17.23
N TYR A 198 -20.07 2.98 -18.24
CA TYR A 198 -19.45 4.14 -18.86
C TYR A 198 -20.36 5.37 -18.78
N PRO A 199 -19.85 6.54 -18.36
CA PRO A 199 -20.62 7.77 -18.37
C PRO A 199 -20.80 8.31 -19.79
N ALA A 200 -21.75 9.23 -19.94
CA ALA A 200 -21.99 9.95 -21.19
C ALA A 200 -20.70 10.52 -21.79
N GLY A 201 -20.55 10.39 -23.12
CA GLY A 201 -19.36 10.82 -23.86
C GLY A 201 -18.22 9.80 -23.93
N SER A 202 -18.39 8.61 -23.36
CA SER A 202 -17.36 7.55 -23.41
C SER A 202 -17.38 6.71 -24.68
N VAL A 203 -18.37 6.88 -25.54
CA VAL A 203 -18.56 6.17 -26.82
C VAL A 203 -18.83 7.19 -27.93
N GLY A 204 -18.78 6.76 -29.18
CA GLY A 204 -19.11 7.57 -30.35
C GLY A 204 -19.16 6.72 -31.60
N VAL A 205 -19.41 7.33 -32.77
CA VAL A 205 -19.58 6.59 -34.03
C VAL A 205 -18.39 5.68 -34.32
N ASN A 206 -18.62 4.36 -34.28
CA ASN A 206 -17.64 3.27 -34.40
C ASN A 206 -16.53 3.25 -33.32
N LEU A 207 -16.76 3.92 -32.19
CA LEU A 207 -15.83 4.02 -31.08
C LEU A 207 -16.42 3.40 -29.82
N THR A 208 -15.56 2.81 -29.01
CA THR A 208 -15.97 1.90 -27.94
C THR A 208 -15.55 2.40 -26.57
N ALA A 209 -16.26 1.92 -25.55
CA ALA A 209 -15.83 1.97 -24.17
C ALA A 209 -15.12 0.65 -23.86
N THR A 210 -13.89 0.69 -23.38
CA THR A 210 -13.12 -0.50 -23.00
C THR A 210 -12.92 -0.57 -21.50
N PHE A 211 -12.84 -1.78 -20.96
CA PHE A 211 -12.84 -2.04 -19.53
C PHE A 211 -11.68 -2.96 -19.12
N ASP A 212 -11.18 -2.79 -17.89
CA ASP A 212 -10.08 -3.58 -17.37
C ASP A 212 -10.52 -5.00 -17.00
N HIS A 213 -10.20 -5.97 -17.85
CA HIS A 213 -10.44 -7.39 -17.62
C HIS A 213 -9.74 -7.97 -16.38
N ARG A 214 -8.74 -7.26 -15.81
CA ARG A 214 -7.99 -7.69 -14.62
C ARG A 214 -8.70 -7.36 -13.30
N THR A 215 -9.77 -6.57 -13.35
CA THR A 215 -10.58 -6.19 -12.17
C THR A 215 -11.68 -7.21 -11.83
N ALA A 216 -11.62 -8.42 -12.40
CA ALA A 216 -12.60 -9.50 -12.24
C ALA A 216 -12.85 -9.97 -10.79
N THR A 217 -12.02 -9.55 -9.83
CA THR A 217 -12.21 -9.78 -8.39
C THR A 217 -13.09 -8.73 -7.70
N THR A 218 -13.47 -7.67 -8.42
CA THR A 218 -14.36 -6.60 -7.95
C THR A 218 -15.68 -6.64 -8.71
N THR A 219 -16.76 -6.18 -8.09
CA THR A 219 -18.07 -6.14 -8.74
C THR A 219 -18.16 -5.05 -9.82
N SER A 220 -17.31 -4.02 -9.81
CA SER A 220 -17.35 -2.91 -10.77
C SER A 220 -16.05 -2.82 -11.57
N MET A 221 -16.14 -3.00 -12.88
CA MET A 221 -15.01 -2.94 -13.80
C MET A 221 -14.58 -1.49 -14.05
N THR A 222 -13.28 -1.27 -14.10
CA THR A 222 -12.69 0.04 -14.43
C THR A 222 -12.83 0.32 -15.92
N LEU A 223 -13.39 1.47 -16.30
CA LEU A 223 -13.35 1.99 -17.66
C LEU A 223 -11.92 2.44 -18.02
N THR A 224 -11.29 1.78 -18.99
CA THR A 224 -9.89 2.00 -19.38
C THR A 224 -9.73 2.80 -20.67
N GLY A 225 -10.73 2.80 -21.53
CA GLY A 225 -10.72 3.57 -22.78
C GLY A 225 -12.07 4.22 -23.04
N ARG A 226 -12.01 5.48 -23.47
CA ARG A 226 -13.17 6.24 -23.94
C ARG A 226 -12.97 6.57 -25.40
N GLN A 227 -14.02 6.40 -26.18
CA GLN A 227 -13.98 6.63 -27.62
C GLN A 227 -12.79 5.89 -28.26
N ALA A 228 -12.51 4.68 -27.79
CA ALA A 228 -11.41 3.86 -28.26
C ALA A 228 -11.73 3.28 -29.64
N THR A 229 -10.70 2.98 -30.43
CA THR A 229 -10.87 2.15 -31.63
C THR A 229 -11.43 0.80 -31.21
N ALA A 230 -12.47 0.33 -31.89
CA ALA A 230 -13.07 -0.95 -31.56
C ALA A 230 -12.06 -2.08 -31.67
N THR A 231 -12.01 -3.00 -30.72
CA THR A 231 -11.09 -4.16 -30.67
C THR A 231 -11.79 -5.54 -30.56
N PRO A 232 -12.95 -5.82 -31.20
CA PRO A 232 -13.63 -7.10 -31.03
C PRO A 232 -12.71 -8.31 -31.25
N GLY A 233 -12.75 -9.24 -30.32
CA GLY A 233 -11.92 -10.43 -30.26
C GLY A 233 -10.57 -10.28 -29.58
N ALA A 234 -10.14 -9.06 -29.28
CA ALA A 234 -8.83 -8.79 -28.70
C ALA A 234 -9.01 -8.15 -27.33
N LEU A 235 -8.31 -8.69 -26.32
CA LEU A 235 -8.26 -8.03 -25.04
C LEU A 235 -7.58 -6.66 -25.21
N PRO A 236 -8.20 -5.56 -24.73
CA PRO A 236 -7.63 -4.22 -24.89
C PRO A 236 -6.20 -4.17 -24.36
N ALA A 237 -5.24 -3.88 -25.23
CA ALA A 237 -3.90 -3.47 -24.81
C ALA A 237 -3.97 -2.01 -24.29
N PRO A 238 -3.12 -1.60 -23.33
CA PRO A 238 -3.09 -0.20 -22.91
C PRO A 238 -2.86 0.70 -24.13
N THR A 239 -3.73 1.69 -24.34
CA THR A 239 -3.63 2.61 -25.47
C THR A 239 -2.46 3.57 -25.27
N THR A 240 -1.36 3.36 -26.01
CA THR A 240 -0.30 4.36 -26.25
C THR A 240 -0.46 4.91 -27.68
N PRO A 241 -0.45 6.24 -27.92
CA PRO A 241 -0.64 6.79 -29.27
C PRO A 241 0.62 6.59 -30.10
N THR A 242 0.50 6.05 -31.32
CA THR A 242 1.65 5.89 -32.25
C THR A 242 1.47 6.78 -33.49
N PRO A 243 2.50 7.53 -33.92
CA PRO A 243 2.43 8.37 -35.11
C PRO A 243 2.65 7.57 -36.42
N THR A 244 2.12 8.16 -37.49
CA THR A 244 2.05 7.70 -38.89
C THR A 244 3.39 7.40 -39.57
N ARG A 245 3.45 6.32 -40.36
CA ARG A 245 4.05 6.34 -41.73
C ARG A 245 3.62 5.15 -42.62
N THR A 246 3.49 5.47 -43.90
CA THR A 246 2.79 4.81 -45.02
C THR A 246 3.67 3.76 -45.79
N PRO A 247 3.23 3.14 -46.92
CA PRO A 247 2.96 1.69 -47.02
C PRO A 247 3.83 0.93 -48.05
N THR A 248 3.87 -0.41 -48.00
CA THR A 248 4.13 -1.24 -49.20
C THR A 248 3.43 -2.60 -49.16
N THR A 249 2.81 -2.95 -50.29
CA THR A 249 2.13 -4.20 -50.71
C THR A 249 2.97 -4.78 -51.89
N PRO A 250 3.06 -6.11 -52.24
CA PRO A 250 1.98 -7.11 -52.33
C PRO A 250 2.28 -8.62 -52.00
N THR A 251 1.29 -9.31 -51.40
CA THR A 251 0.49 -10.53 -51.80
C THR A 251 0.94 -11.38 -53.03
N PRO A 252 0.65 -12.72 -53.20
CA PRO A 252 0.29 -13.87 -52.29
C PRO A 252 0.79 -15.33 -52.66
N THR A 253 0.43 -16.33 -51.80
CA THR A 253 0.03 -17.76 -52.09
C THR A 253 1.12 -18.88 -52.14
N PRO A 254 0.90 -20.18 -51.77
CA PRO A 254 0.06 -20.85 -50.73
C PRO A 254 0.79 -21.91 -49.82
N THR A 255 0.16 -22.24 -48.67
CA THR A 255 0.04 -23.50 -47.86
C THR A 255 0.91 -24.74 -48.21
N PRO A 256 1.61 -25.41 -47.23
CA PRO A 256 0.95 -26.36 -46.32
C PRO A 256 1.40 -26.38 -44.84
N THR A 257 0.46 -26.85 -44.02
CA THR A 257 0.42 -27.11 -42.57
C THR A 257 1.72 -27.55 -41.89
N THR A 258 2.04 -26.91 -40.77
CA THR A 258 2.95 -27.35 -39.70
C THR A 258 2.35 -26.88 -38.36
N PRO A 259 2.36 -27.69 -37.29
CA PRO A 259 1.52 -27.51 -36.11
C PRO A 259 1.59 -26.13 -35.47
N THR A 260 0.43 -25.66 -35.01
CA THR A 260 0.24 -24.47 -34.19
C THR A 260 1.29 -24.42 -33.07
N PRO A 261 2.17 -23.42 -33.00
CA PRO A 261 2.91 -23.17 -31.78
C PRO A 261 1.91 -22.75 -30.73
N THR A 262 1.84 -23.52 -29.64
CA THR A 262 1.25 -23.11 -28.36
C THR A 262 1.62 -21.64 -28.10
N PRO A 263 0.69 -20.75 -27.71
CA PRO A 263 1.05 -19.40 -27.32
C PRO A 263 2.11 -19.51 -26.22
N ASN A 264 3.31 -19.06 -26.54
CA ASN A 264 4.44 -19.17 -25.64
C ASN A 264 4.05 -18.40 -24.37
N PRO A 265 3.98 -19.04 -23.18
CA PRO A 265 3.87 -18.28 -21.93
C PRO A 265 4.99 -17.25 -21.94
N ARG A 266 4.73 -16.03 -21.44
CA ARG A 266 5.78 -15.02 -21.28
C ARG A 266 6.92 -15.68 -20.51
N VAL A 267 8.02 -16.01 -21.19
CA VAL A 267 9.15 -16.70 -20.58
C VAL A 267 9.90 -15.65 -19.78
N CYS A 268 9.51 -15.51 -18.51
CA CYS A 268 10.25 -14.70 -17.56
C CYS A 268 11.63 -15.35 -17.41
N THR A 269 12.67 -14.58 -17.65
CA THR A 269 14.04 -15.11 -17.65
C THR A 269 14.56 -15.04 -16.22
N PRO A 270 15.18 -16.11 -15.68
CA PRO A 270 15.88 -16.04 -14.40
C PRO A 270 16.86 -14.87 -14.39
N GLY A 271 16.73 -14.02 -13.38
CA GLY A 271 17.09 -12.60 -13.45
C GLY A 271 18.56 -12.28 -13.62
N ALA A 272 18.83 -11.30 -14.49
CA ALA A 272 20.07 -10.53 -14.55
C ALA A 272 19.89 -9.07 -14.07
N THR A 273 18.71 -8.67 -13.59
CA THR A 273 18.39 -7.28 -13.15
C THR A 273 17.46 -7.26 -11.93
N SER A 274 17.33 -6.11 -11.29
CA SER A 274 16.54 -5.89 -10.07
C SER A 274 15.03 -6.01 -10.31
N PRO A 275 14.27 -6.61 -9.38
CA PRO A 275 12.83 -6.82 -9.53
C PRO A 275 11.98 -5.57 -9.28
N LEU A 276 12.53 -4.58 -8.56
CA LEU A 276 11.98 -3.22 -8.49
C LEU A 276 12.94 -2.28 -9.22
N GLN A 277 12.39 -1.40 -10.05
CA GLN A 277 13.18 -0.49 -10.89
C GLN A 277 12.60 0.92 -10.86
N ILE A 278 13.46 1.93 -10.75
CA ILE A 278 13.04 3.32 -10.95
C ILE A 278 12.89 3.55 -12.46
N THR A 279 11.66 3.81 -12.91
CA THR A 279 11.35 3.91 -14.35
C THR A 279 11.13 5.33 -14.81
N GLU A 280 10.67 6.22 -13.92
CA GLU A 280 10.41 7.61 -14.27
C GLU A 280 10.63 8.55 -13.08
N LEU A 281 11.14 9.75 -13.35
CA LEU A 281 11.17 10.87 -12.41
C LEU A 281 10.56 12.10 -13.07
N LEU A 282 9.65 12.81 -12.40
CA LEU A 282 9.28 14.18 -12.77
C LEU A 282 9.85 15.13 -11.71
N VAL A 283 10.87 15.91 -12.10
CA VAL A 283 11.66 16.76 -11.18
C VAL A 283 11.20 18.22 -11.21
N ASP A 284 10.95 18.77 -12.39
CA ASP A 284 10.47 20.16 -12.55
C ASP A 284 9.02 20.11 -13.01
N SER A 285 8.10 20.45 -12.12
CA SER A 285 6.65 20.35 -12.38
C SER A 285 5.97 21.70 -12.12
N ASP A 286 4.75 21.86 -12.63
CA ASP A 286 4.01 23.09 -12.37
C ASP A 286 3.94 23.45 -10.88
N ASN A 287 4.25 24.71 -10.59
CA ASN A 287 4.33 25.20 -9.24
C ASN A 287 2.96 25.31 -8.56
N VAL A 288 2.90 24.88 -7.30
CA VAL A 288 1.78 25.08 -6.38
C VAL A 288 2.34 25.70 -5.10
N GLY A 289 1.92 26.91 -4.78
CA GLY A 289 2.45 27.63 -3.62
C GLY A 289 3.93 28.06 -3.76
N GLY A 290 4.44 28.15 -4.99
CA GLY A 290 5.80 28.62 -5.29
C GLY A 290 6.89 27.54 -5.30
N ALA A 291 6.51 26.27 -5.19
CA ALA A 291 7.37 25.10 -5.35
C ALA A 291 6.68 24.06 -6.23
N ASP A 292 7.45 23.09 -6.75
CA ASP A 292 6.95 22.06 -7.65
C ASP A 292 5.79 21.27 -7.03
N GLY A 293 4.62 21.32 -7.66
CA GLY A 293 3.39 20.79 -7.08
C GLY A 293 3.18 19.30 -7.31
N TYR A 294 3.83 18.73 -8.32
CA TYR A 294 3.49 17.42 -8.89
C TYR A 294 4.71 16.54 -9.16
N GLU A 295 5.84 16.82 -8.51
CA GLU A 295 7.04 15.98 -8.55
C GLU A 295 6.75 14.53 -8.14
N PHE A 296 7.24 13.55 -8.90
CA PHE A 296 7.05 12.15 -8.53
C PHE A 296 8.22 11.26 -8.91
N ILE A 297 8.29 10.12 -8.22
CA ILE A 297 9.14 8.98 -8.55
C ILE A 297 8.26 7.79 -8.90
N GLU A 298 8.57 7.11 -10.00
CA GLU A 298 7.91 5.86 -10.37
C GLU A 298 8.82 4.66 -10.11
N VAL A 299 8.31 3.70 -9.34
CA VAL A 299 8.94 2.41 -9.07
C VAL A 299 8.11 1.30 -9.69
N THR A 300 8.66 0.58 -10.66
CA THR A 300 7.99 -0.52 -11.36
C THR A 300 8.46 -1.88 -10.86
N ASN A 301 7.50 -2.76 -10.61
CA ASN A 301 7.76 -4.17 -10.37
C ASN A 301 7.93 -4.90 -11.70
N THR A 302 9.18 -5.25 -12.03
CA THR A 302 9.52 -5.95 -13.27
C THR A 302 9.51 -7.47 -13.13
N SER A 303 9.14 -7.99 -11.95
CA SER A 303 9.11 -9.41 -11.66
C SER A 303 7.80 -10.11 -12.03
N ASP A 304 7.80 -11.43 -11.91
CA ASP A 304 6.64 -12.31 -12.13
C ASP A 304 5.73 -12.46 -10.89
N ARG A 305 6.04 -11.79 -9.77
CA ARG A 305 5.29 -11.90 -8.51
C ARG A 305 5.01 -10.53 -7.90
N ALA A 306 3.96 -10.43 -7.10
CA ALA A 306 3.67 -9.21 -6.35
C ALA A 306 4.78 -8.95 -5.32
N ILE A 307 5.14 -7.69 -5.12
CA ILE A 307 6.17 -7.27 -4.17
C ILE A 307 5.55 -6.33 -3.15
N ALA A 308 5.69 -6.67 -1.86
CA ALA A 308 5.34 -5.77 -0.77
C ALA A 308 6.40 -4.66 -0.67
N TYR A 309 5.99 -3.41 -0.87
CA TYR A 309 6.90 -2.27 -0.72
C TYR A 309 7.28 -2.02 0.74
N ALA A 310 6.54 -2.61 1.70
CA ALA A 310 6.82 -2.53 3.14
C ALA A 310 8.24 -2.95 3.54
N ASP A 311 8.90 -3.75 2.72
CA ASP A 311 10.29 -4.22 2.92
C ASP A 311 11.35 -3.26 2.36
N PHE A 312 10.94 -2.14 1.77
CA PHE A 312 11.79 -1.20 1.06
C PHE A 312 11.49 0.25 1.44
N HIS A 313 12.43 1.14 1.15
CA HIS A 313 12.23 2.58 1.14
C HIS A 313 13.09 3.23 0.04
N LEU A 314 12.86 4.51 -0.22
CA LEU A 314 13.71 5.32 -1.10
C LEU A 314 14.78 6.06 -0.30
N ASN A 315 15.95 6.17 -0.92
CA ASN A 315 17.01 7.09 -0.55
C ASN A 315 17.18 8.12 -1.66
N TYR A 316 17.32 9.39 -1.27
CA TYR A 316 17.73 10.48 -2.15
C TYR A 316 19.23 10.74 -1.99
N LEU A 317 19.93 10.77 -3.12
CA LEU A 317 21.37 10.65 -3.20
C LEU A 317 22.01 11.95 -3.66
N TYR A 318 23.16 12.27 -3.07
CA TYR A 318 24.04 13.38 -3.48
C TYR A 318 25.32 12.81 -4.09
N PRO A 319 25.28 12.37 -5.36
CA PRO A 319 26.38 11.66 -6.01
C PRO A 319 27.58 12.57 -6.26
N LEU A 320 28.75 11.95 -6.19
CA LEU A 320 30.04 12.46 -6.64
C LEU A 320 30.36 11.85 -8.02
N ASP A 321 31.45 12.33 -8.65
CA ASP A 321 31.85 11.88 -10.00
C ASP A 321 32.15 10.38 -10.09
N ASP A 322 32.54 9.74 -8.98
CA ASP A 322 32.79 8.31 -8.88
C ASP A 322 31.54 7.49 -8.47
N LEU A 323 30.37 8.13 -8.42
CA LEU A 323 29.08 7.59 -7.97
C LEU A 323 29.06 7.14 -6.50
N THR A 324 30.04 7.54 -5.70
CA THR A 324 29.88 7.55 -4.23
C THR A 324 29.01 8.75 -3.82
N HIS A 325 28.53 8.76 -2.58
CA HIS A 325 27.55 9.74 -2.11
C HIS A 325 28.11 10.56 -0.96
N SER A 326 28.11 11.88 -1.13
CA SER A 326 28.49 12.82 -0.07
C SER A 326 27.42 12.90 1.04
N GLN A 327 26.16 12.68 0.66
CA GLN A 327 25.00 12.61 1.55
C GLN A 327 23.97 11.64 0.97
N VAL A 328 23.21 11.02 1.88
CA VAL A 328 22.07 10.15 1.59
C VAL A 328 20.95 10.56 2.54
N ALA A 329 19.76 10.83 1.99
CA ALA A 329 18.58 11.20 2.77
C ALA A 329 17.47 10.16 2.57
N ALA A 330 16.99 9.56 3.67
CA ALA A 330 15.88 8.60 3.61
C ALA A 330 14.56 9.30 3.30
N TRP A 331 13.84 8.81 2.30
CA TRP A 331 12.58 9.33 1.77
C TRP A 331 11.48 8.26 1.96
N PRO A 332 10.92 8.14 3.17
CA PRO A 332 9.90 7.13 3.44
C PRO A 332 8.57 7.49 2.77
N ALA A 333 7.92 6.47 2.19
CA ALA A 333 6.57 6.59 1.64
C ALA A 333 5.50 6.56 2.74
N GLN A 334 4.35 7.18 2.49
CA GLN A 334 3.16 7.18 3.32
C GLN A 334 1.91 6.95 2.45
N PRO A 335 1.15 5.85 2.65
CA PRO A 335 1.51 4.69 3.47
C PRO A 335 2.77 3.98 2.96
N ALA A 336 3.42 3.21 3.85
CA ALA A 336 4.70 2.55 3.58
C ALA A 336 4.56 1.11 3.06
N ASP A 337 3.35 0.54 3.03
CA ASP A 337 3.08 -0.86 2.76
C ASP A 337 2.22 -1.19 1.52
N PRO A 338 2.27 -0.41 0.41
CA PRO A 338 1.56 -0.82 -0.80
C PRO A 338 2.15 -2.12 -1.37
N VAL A 339 1.30 -2.89 -2.06
CA VAL A 339 1.72 -4.10 -2.79
C VAL A 339 1.73 -3.80 -4.28
N ILE A 340 2.91 -3.90 -4.90
CA ILE A 340 3.12 -3.62 -6.32
C ILE A 340 2.93 -4.92 -7.10
N GLN A 341 1.89 -4.98 -7.94
CA GLN A 341 1.59 -6.16 -8.77
C GLN A 341 2.65 -6.37 -9.86
N PRO A 342 2.82 -7.61 -10.39
CA PRO A 342 3.71 -7.87 -11.53
C PRO A 342 3.46 -6.91 -12.70
N GLY A 343 4.52 -6.24 -13.18
CA GLY A 343 4.45 -5.27 -14.27
C GLY A 343 3.75 -3.96 -13.95
N ALA A 344 3.31 -3.75 -12.70
CA ALA A 344 2.68 -2.51 -12.27
C ALA A 344 3.69 -1.56 -11.62
N SER A 345 3.30 -0.29 -11.53
CA SER A 345 4.12 0.77 -10.96
C SER A 345 3.48 1.36 -9.71
N LEU A 346 4.33 1.69 -8.74
CA LEU A 346 4.03 2.53 -7.59
C LEU A 346 4.54 3.95 -7.88
N VAL A 347 3.66 4.93 -7.78
CA VAL A 347 4.00 6.34 -7.91
C VAL A 347 4.14 6.95 -6.52
N LEU A 348 5.30 7.53 -6.25
CA LEU A 348 5.62 8.23 -5.01
C LEU A 348 5.60 9.74 -5.29
N TRP A 349 4.53 10.40 -4.89
CA TRP A 349 4.35 11.85 -5.06
C TRP A 349 5.07 12.62 -3.96
N ILE A 350 5.90 13.58 -4.34
CA ILE A 350 6.57 14.46 -3.40
C ILE A 350 5.59 15.51 -2.88
N LYS A 351 5.37 15.47 -1.56
CA LYS A 351 4.52 16.41 -0.83
C LYS A 351 5.40 17.41 -0.08
N ASN A 352 5.39 18.65 -0.55
CA ASN A 352 6.10 19.79 0.05
C ASN A 352 5.10 20.74 0.73
N GLY A 353 5.59 21.83 1.33
CA GLY A 353 4.72 22.77 2.05
C GLY A 353 3.66 23.46 1.17
N GLY A 354 3.89 23.58 -0.14
CA GLY A 354 3.01 24.26 -1.09
C GLY A 354 1.85 23.41 -1.58
N ASN A 355 2.02 22.09 -1.67
CA ASN A 355 1.03 21.18 -2.26
C ASN A 355 0.29 20.29 -1.23
N GLN A 356 0.43 20.54 0.07
CA GLN A 356 -0.20 19.73 1.14
C GLN A 356 -1.72 19.57 0.96
N ALA A 357 -2.41 20.61 0.48
CA ALA A 357 -3.85 20.61 0.30
C ALA A 357 -4.34 19.84 -0.94
N LEU A 358 -3.44 19.44 -1.85
CA LEU A 358 -3.82 18.65 -3.03
C LEU A 358 -3.97 17.18 -2.66
N ASP A 359 -4.91 16.50 -3.30
CA ASP A 359 -5.18 15.07 -3.10
C ASP A 359 -4.91 14.27 -4.38
N ALA A 360 -5.13 12.95 -4.31
CA ALA A 360 -4.97 12.06 -5.44
C ALA A 360 -5.88 12.43 -6.63
N ALA A 361 -7.05 13.04 -6.40
CA ALA A 361 -7.91 13.48 -7.50
C ALA A 361 -7.27 14.65 -8.26
N ALA A 362 -6.65 15.59 -7.56
CA ALA A 362 -5.87 16.67 -8.19
C ALA A 362 -4.65 16.15 -8.96
N PHE A 363 -3.94 15.16 -8.41
CA PHE A 363 -2.82 14.50 -9.09
C PHE A 363 -3.30 13.80 -10.38
N ASN A 364 -4.34 12.97 -10.26
CA ASN A 364 -4.91 12.24 -11.39
C ASN A 364 -5.45 13.18 -12.47
N ALA A 365 -6.06 14.30 -12.09
CA ALA A 365 -6.51 15.33 -13.04
C ALA A 365 -5.33 15.99 -13.79
N ARG A 366 -4.18 16.19 -13.13
CA ARG A 366 -2.99 16.81 -13.75
C ARG A 366 -2.39 15.94 -14.85
N PHE A 367 -2.39 14.62 -14.65
CA PHE A 367 -1.72 13.65 -15.53
C PHE A 367 -2.69 12.81 -16.38
N GLY A 368 -3.99 12.96 -16.20
CA GLY A 368 -4.99 12.16 -16.91
C GLY A 368 -4.98 10.68 -16.49
N THR A 369 -4.60 10.40 -15.23
CA THR A 369 -4.49 9.06 -14.67
C THR A 369 -5.67 8.74 -13.76
N ASN A 370 -5.72 7.51 -13.23
CA ASN A 370 -6.68 7.08 -12.23
C ASN A 370 -6.00 6.21 -11.16
N LEU A 371 -4.93 6.73 -10.58
CA LEU A 371 -4.16 6.02 -9.56
C LEU A 371 -4.91 6.05 -8.23
N THR A 372 -4.98 4.88 -7.59
CA THR A 372 -5.61 4.74 -6.28
C THR A 372 -4.67 5.21 -5.17
N ALA A 373 -5.13 6.18 -4.36
CA ALA A 373 -4.39 6.67 -3.21
C ALA A 373 -4.11 5.53 -2.20
N GLY A 374 -2.89 5.51 -1.68
CA GLY A 374 -2.45 4.52 -0.68
C GLY A 374 -2.06 3.16 -1.24
N THR A 375 -2.26 2.89 -2.53
CA THR A 375 -1.89 1.61 -3.15
C THR A 375 -1.04 1.78 -4.42
N GLN A 376 -1.45 2.67 -5.32
CA GLN A 376 -0.73 2.97 -6.57
C GLN A 376 -0.09 4.36 -6.52
N LEU A 377 -0.65 5.27 -5.72
CA LEU A 377 -0.13 6.60 -5.45
C LEU A 377 0.08 6.76 -3.95
N VAL A 378 1.32 6.89 -3.52
CA VAL A 378 1.72 7.15 -2.12
C VAL A 378 2.50 8.45 -2.04
N GLU A 379 2.62 8.99 -0.84
CA GLU A 379 3.23 10.30 -0.62
C GLU A 379 4.61 10.18 0.02
N VAL A 380 5.53 11.07 -0.34
CA VAL A 380 6.82 11.24 0.32
C VAL A 380 6.92 12.69 0.78
N GLN A 381 7.06 12.91 2.09
CA GLN A 381 7.18 14.25 2.65
C GLN A 381 8.61 14.77 2.47
N SER A 382 8.79 15.76 1.60
CA SER A 382 10.10 16.35 1.28
C SER A 382 9.94 17.78 0.76
N ALA A 383 11.02 18.56 0.78
CA ALA A 383 11.02 19.91 0.21
C ALA A 383 10.99 19.91 -1.33
N GLY A 384 11.35 18.78 -1.97
CA GLY A 384 11.43 18.64 -3.42
C GLY A 384 12.70 17.91 -3.88
N MET A 385 12.77 17.58 -5.16
CA MET A 385 13.99 17.18 -5.85
C MET A 385 14.73 18.45 -6.36
N ALA A 386 15.97 18.31 -6.83
CA ALA A 386 16.81 19.45 -7.19
C ALA A 386 16.98 19.55 -8.71
N ASN A 387 16.43 20.60 -9.33
CA ASN A 387 16.31 20.68 -10.79
C ASN A 387 17.66 20.75 -11.51
N GLY A 388 18.69 21.35 -10.91
CA GLY A 388 19.96 21.64 -11.62
C GLY A 388 21.23 21.00 -11.05
N SER A 389 21.16 20.24 -9.96
CA SER A 389 22.34 19.59 -9.37
C SER A 389 22.36 18.08 -9.65
N PRO A 390 23.54 17.44 -9.70
CA PRO A 390 23.65 15.98 -9.79
C PRO A 390 22.94 15.31 -8.61
N ARG A 391 22.03 14.37 -8.90
CA ARG A 391 21.21 13.68 -7.90
C ARG A 391 20.94 12.24 -8.32
N GLY A 392 20.51 11.44 -7.36
CA GLY A 392 20.05 10.09 -7.63
C GLY A 392 18.99 9.62 -6.64
N LEU A 393 18.32 8.54 -7.01
CA LEU A 393 17.36 7.82 -6.19
C LEU A 393 17.83 6.37 -6.06
N GLU A 394 17.64 5.80 -4.89
CA GLU A 394 17.96 4.40 -4.60
C GLU A 394 16.78 3.72 -3.91
N ILE A 395 16.37 2.58 -4.43
CA ILE A 395 15.50 1.63 -3.73
C ILE A 395 16.41 0.77 -2.85
N VAL A 396 16.10 0.71 -1.56
CA VAL A 396 16.90 -0.02 -0.56
C VAL A 396 15.98 -0.85 0.32
N THR A 397 16.43 -2.04 0.72
CA THR A 397 15.71 -2.85 1.73
C THR A 397 15.73 -2.13 3.09
N ASN A 398 14.83 -2.49 4.00
CA ASN A 398 14.87 -1.98 5.38
C ASN A 398 16.16 -2.40 6.12
N THR A 399 16.83 -3.47 5.68
CA THR A 399 18.17 -3.88 6.16
C THR A 399 19.33 -3.07 5.56
N GLY A 400 19.07 -2.16 4.61
CA GLY A 400 20.08 -1.27 4.04
C GLY A 400 20.77 -1.80 2.78
N THR A 401 20.27 -2.87 2.16
CA THR A 401 20.81 -3.42 0.91
C THR A 401 20.24 -2.68 -0.30
N SER A 402 21.12 -2.11 -1.13
CA SER A 402 20.74 -1.43 -2.38
C SER A 402 20.14 -2.41 -3.38
N VAL A 403 18.97 -2.06 -3.92
CA VAL A 403 18.21 -2.87 -4.88
C VAL A 403 18.31 -2.27 -6.28
N ASN A 404 18.02 -0.99 -6.44
CA ASN A 404 18.05 -0.32 -7.73
C ASN A 404 18.37 1.17 -7.58
N ARG A 405 19.09 1.75 -8.55
CA ARG A 405 19.53 3.14 -8.53
C ARG A 405 19.30 3.85 -9.85
N ALA A 406 18.91 5.12 -9.82
CA ALA A 406 18.80 6.00 -10.98
C ALA A 406 19.46 7.35 -10.66
N TYR A 407 20.08 7.98 -11.66
CA TYR A 407 20.75 9.28 -11.50
C TYR A 407 20.32 10.26 -12.60
N TYR A 408 20.42 11.56 -12.31
CA TYR A 408 20.23 12.64 -13.28
C TYR A 408 21.19 13.80 -12.99
N ASN A 409 21.40 14.65 -13.99
CA ASN A 409 22.31 15.79 -13.99
C ASN A 409 23.77 15.41 -13.69
N LEU A 410 24.19 14.18 -14.03
CA LEU A 410 25.58 13.75 -13.84
C LEU A 410 26.51 14.42 -14.85
N ALA A 411 27.79 14.58 -14.47
CA ALA A 411 28.85 15.06 -15.36
C ALA A 411 28.51 16.39 -16.09
N GLY A 412 27.72 17.26 -15.46
CA GLY A 412 27.32 18.56 -16.01
C GLY A 412 26.20 18.48 -17.05
N ALA A 413 25.54 17.33 -17.21
CA ALA A 413 24.32 17.21 -18.02
C ALA A 413 23.16 18.02 -17.40
N ASP A 414 22.28 18.49 -18.27
CA ASP A 414 21.01 19.12 -17.91
C ASP A 414 19.87 18.19 -18.35
N ASP A 415 19.46 17.32 -17.43
CA ASP A 415 18.50 16.24 -17.67
C ASP A 415 17.06 16.64 -17.31
N VAL A 416 16.86 17.82 -16.71
CA VAL A 416 15.56 18.27 -16.18
C VAL A 416 15.01 19.37 -17.08
N ASP A 417 13.83 19.16 -17.66
CA ASP A 417 13.07 20.21 -18.36
C ASP A 417 11.72 20.42 -17.66
N PRO A 418 11.15 21.64 -17.68
CA PRO A 418 9.85 21.89 -17.10
C PRO A 418 8.75 20.97 -17.64
N ASN A 419 8.06 20.29 -16.74
CA ASN A 419 7.00 19.32 -16.99
C ASN A 419 7.40 18.18 -17.95
N GLN A 420 8.67 17.75 -17.93
CA GLN A 420 9.12 16.56 -18.64
C GLN A 420 9.61 15.49 -17.65
N GLY A 421 9.11 14.28 -17.82
CA GLY A 421 9.56 13.10 -17.09
C GLY A 421 10.89 12.60 -17.66
N ILE A 422 11.82 12.26 -16.78
CA ILE A 422 13.06 11.57 -17.10
C ILE A 422 12.77 10.08 -17.13
N GLN A 423 12.94 9.47 -18.31
CA GLN A 423 12.62 8.06 -18.54
C GLN A 423 13.86 7.19 -18.34
N TYR A 424 13.70 6.04 -17.69
CA TYR A 424 14.78 5.15 -17.31
C TYR A 424 14.56 3.71 -17.78
N ALA A 425 15.65 3.02 -18.12
CA ALA A 425 15.65 1.58 -18.37
C ALA A 425 16.88 0.92 -17.77
N THR A 426 16.80 -0.40 -17.56
CA THR A 426 17.91 -1.19 -17.02
C THR A 426 19.20 -0.93 -17.80
N ASP A 427 20.28 -0.64 -17.09
CA ASP A 427 21.62 -0.57 -17.68
C ASP A 427 22.18 -1.98 -17.88
N PRO A 428 22.42 -2.43 -19.13
CA PRO A 428 22.96 -3.77 -19.37
C PRO A 428 24.38 -3.98 -18.80
N ALA A 429 25.13 -2.90 -18.51
CA ALA A 429 26.48 -2.97 -17.97
C ALA A 429 26.53 -2.96 -16.43
N ASP A 430 25.48 -2.43 -15.78
CA ASP A 430 25.31 -2.40 -14.33
C ASP A 430 23.83 -2.62 -14.02
N PRO A 431 23.33 -3.87 -13.98
CA PRO A 431 21.89 -4.13 -13.95
C PRO A 431 21.10 -3.58 -12.75
N PRO A 432 21.70 -3.37 -11.55
CA PRO A 432 21.09 -2.59 -10.48
C PRO A 432 20.99 -1.09 -10.75
N ARG A 433 21.60 -0.57 -11.81
CA ARG A 433 21.52 0.83 -12.22
C ARG A 433 20.55 0.98 -13.40
N GLN A 434 19.84 2.10 -13.37
CA GLN A 434 18.99 2.55 -14.44
C GLN A 434 19.73 3.59 -15.28
N ARG A 435 19.77 3.35 -16.59
CA ARG A 435 20.26 4.27 -17.60
C ARG A 435 19.14 5.22 -18.00
N LEU A 436 19.44 6.51 -18.02
CA LEU A 436 18.57 7.56 -18.55
C LEU A 436 18.37 7.35 -20.07
N LEU A 437 17.11 7.26 -20.49
CA LEU A 437 16.70 7.13 -21.89
C LEU A 437 16.49 8.49 -22.57
N GLY A 438 16.00 9.46 -21.81
CA GLY A 438 15.70 10.82 -22.28
C GLY A 438 14.55 11.45 -21.52
N LYS A 439 14.12 12.60 -22.00
CA LYS A 439 13.00 13.39 -21.45
C LYS A 439 11.74 13.15 -22.29
N ALA A 440 10.59 12.99 -21.66
CA ALA A 440 9.31 12.76 -22.33
C ALA A 440 8.15 13.38 -21.55
N ALA A 441 6.94 13.41 -22.14
CA ALA A 441 5.74 13.75 -21.38
C ALA A 441 5.57 12.78 -20.19
N PRO A 442 5.20 13.26 -18.99
CA PRO A 442 5.13 12.40 -17.82
C PRO A 442 4.06 11.31 -17.93
N THR A 443 4.38 10.09 -17.50
CA THR A 443 3.53 8.90 -17.63
C THR A 443 3.28 8.14 -16.32
N PRO A 444 2.95 8.81 -15.19
CA PRO A 444 2.90 8.17 -13.89
C PRO A 444 1.94 6.98 -13.84
N GLY A 445 2.45 5.83 -13.40
CA GLY A 445 1.72 4.57 -13.32
C GLY A 445 1.81 3.72 -14.58
N SER A 446 2.67 4.06 -15.54
CA SER A 446 2.78 3.35 -16.81
C SER A 446 4.19 3.37 -17.38
N THR A 447 4.64 2.21 -17.85
CA THR A 447 5.93 2.06 -18.54
C THR A 447 5.77 1.88 -20.04
N SER A 448 6.71 2.43 -20.81
CA SER A 448 6.88 2.18 -22.24
C SER A 448 7.66 0.89 -22.53
N ALA A 449 7.55 0.40 -23.76
CA ALA A 449 8.31 -0.76 -24.23
C ALA A 449 9.84 -0.54 -24.23
N ALA A 450 10.32 0.71 -24.18
CA ALA A 450 11.74 1.00 -24.12
C ALA A 450 12.35 0.71 -22.72
N GLN A 451 11.50 0.52 -21.70
CA GLN A 451 11.89 0.34 -20.29
C GLN A 451 11.94 -1.14 -19.88
N THR A 452 12.06 -2.05 -20.86
CA THR A 452 12.06 -3.53 -20.71
C THR A 452 13.47 -4.11 -20.44
N PRO A 453 13.62 -5.32 -19.85
CA PRO A 453 12.61 -6.40 -19.72
C PRO A 453 11.68 -6.26 -18.51
N LEU A 454 10.37 -6.39 -18.77
CA LEU A 454 9.30 -6.38 -17.76
C LEU A 454 8.91 -7.80 -17.26
N CYS A 455 9.78 -8.81 -17.35
CA CYS A 455 9.53 -10.09 -16.67
C CYS A 455 10.82 -10.77 -16.19
N VAL A 456 11.19 -10.46 -14.95
CA VAL A 456 12.22 -11.14 -14.19
C VAL A 456 11.57 -12.28 -13.41
N ALA A 457 11.98 -13.52 -13.66
CA ALA A 457 11.51 -14.64 -12.85
C ALA A 457 12.23 -14.62 -11.48
N LEU A 458 11.48 -14.46 -10.40
CA LEU A 458 12.05 -14.58 -9.05
C LEU A 458 12.22 -16.06 -8.68
N PRO A 459 13.32 -16.42 -7.98
CA PRO A 459 13.48 -17.77 -7.47
C PRO A 459 12.30 -18.16 -6.56
N THR A 460 12.02 -19.45 -6.49
CA THR A 460 11.05 -19.95 -5.50
C THR A 460 11.71 -19.87 -4.14
N ASP A 461 11.01 -19.23 -3.21
CA ASP A 461 11.48 -18.97 -1.86
C ASP A 461 10.60 -19.76 -0.90
N THR A 462 11.21 -20.69 -0.17
CA THR A 462 10.52 -21.58 0.79
C THR A 462 11.23 -21.66 2.14
N THR A 463 12.40 -21.04 2.27
CA THR A 463 13.22 -21.11 3.48
C THR A 463 12.95 -19.84 4.27
N ALA A 464 12.56 -19.96 5.53
CA ALA A 464 12.35 -18.78 6.36
C ALA A 464 13.68 -18.28 6.97
N PRO A 465 13.81 -16.98 7.26
CA PRO A 465 15.01 -16.44 7.91
C PRO A 465 15.26 -17.10 9.26
N VAL A 466 16.53 -17.30 9.62
CA VAL A 466 16.93 -17.88 10.91
C VAL A 466 17.47 -16.79 11.81
N ILE A 467 16.90 -16.68 13.02
CA ILE A 467 17.31 -15.69 14.03
C ILE A 467 18.08 -16.39 15.16
N THR A 468 19.29 -15.91 15.45
CA THR A 468 20.04 -16.25 16.65
C THR A 468 20.17 -15.02 17.53
N ASP A 469 19.44 -14.99 18.65
CA ASP A 469 19.51 -13.88 19.63
C ASP A 469 20.82 -13.97 20.43
N GLY A 470 21.62 -12.91 20.34
CA GLY A 470 22.90 -12.76 21.05
C GLY A 470 22.82 -11.82 22.25
N THR A 471 21.62 -11.36 22.60
CA THR A 471 21.41 -10.37 23.66
C THR A 471 21.71 -10.94 25.05
N GLY A 472 22.45 -10.18 25.86
CA GLY A 472 22.74 -10.55 27.26
C GLY A 472 21.51 -10.48 28.16
N SER A 473 21.45 -11.32 29.20
CA SER A 473 20.31 -11.37 30.13
C SER A 473 20.40 -10.37 31.31
N GLN A 474 21.48 -9.60 31.40
CA GLN A 474 21.71 -8.64 32.48
C GLN A 474 22.07 -7.27 31.94
N ILE A 475 21.49 -6.24 32.55
CA ILE A 475 21.73 -4.84 32.25
C ILE A 475 22.52 -4.26 33.44
N THR A 476 23.66 -3.66 33.15
CA THR A 476 24.48 -2.97 34.16
C THR A 476 23.95 -1.54 34.36
N PRO A 477 23.55 -1.13 35.58
CA PRO A 477 23.07 0.22 35.83
C PRO A 477 24.07 1.31 35.40
N GLY A 478 23.56 2.38 34.79
CA GLY A 478 24.37 3.52 34.36
C GLY A 478 25.26 3.26 33.15
N GLN A 479 25.05 2.16 32.43
CA GLN A 479 25.71 1.85 31.15
C GLN A 479 24.66 1.64 30.07
N ASP A 480 25.04 1.89 28.82
CA ASP A 480 24.21 1.55 27.67
C ASP A 480 24.03 0.04 27.57
N PHE A 481 22.87 -0.40 27.06
CA PHE A 481 22.56 -1.81 26.86
C PHE A 481 22.43 -2.14 25.38
N GLY A 482 23.28 -3.05 24.91
CA GLY A 482 23.25 -3.57 23.55
C GLY A 482 22.31 -4.77 23.42
N LEU A 483 21.36 -4.66 22.49
CA LEU A 483 20.62 -5.77 21.92
C LEU A 483 21.34 -6.22 20.65
N SER A 484 21.49 -7.54 20.46
CA SER A 484 22.12 -8.07 19.26
C SER A 484 21.51 -9.39 18.80
N ALA A 485 21.47 -9.58 17.49
CA ALA A 485 21.10 -10.84 16.86
C ALA A 485 21.91 -11.07 15.58
N THR A 486 22.09 -12.34 15.22
CA THR A 486 22.50 -12.74 13.87
C THR A 486 21.27 -13.25 13.12
N VAL A 487 21.04 -12.75 11.91
CA VAL A 487 19.90 -13.16 11.09
C VAL A 487 20.37 -13.53 9.69
N THR A 488 20.15 -14.77 9.30
CA THR A 488 20.59 -15.32 8.01
C THR A 488 19.43 -15.86 7.20
N ASP A 489 19.57 -15.84 5.88
CA ASP A 489 18.60 -16.39 4.93
C ASP A 489 19.30 -16.82 3.63
N ASP A 490 18.71 -17.72 2.85
CA ASP A 490 19.31 -18.22 1.60
C ASP A 490 19.11 -17.28 0.39
N LEU A 491 18.09 -16.39 0.44
CA LEU A 491 17.79 -15.40 -0.59
C LEU A 491 17.88 -13.94 -0.11
N GLY A 492 18.15 -13.75 1.17
CA GLY A 492 18.54 -12.48 1.77
C GLY A 492 17.43 -11.83 2.58
N VAL A 493 17.82 -11.26 3.73
CA VAL A 493 16.89 -10.64 4.68
C VAL A 493 16.59 -9.20 4.28
N ARG A 494 15.31 -8.85 4.16
CA ARG A 494 14.86 -7.51 3.76
C ARG A 494 14.49 -6.61 4.91
N THR A 495 13.92 -7.17 5.97
CA THR A 495 13.52 -6.42 7.18
C THR A 495 13.91 -7.18 8.44
N VAL A 496 14.63 -6.52 9.35
CA VAL A 496 14.83 -6.98 10.73
C VAL A 496 14.32 -5.91 11.69
N THR A 497 13.50 -6.32 12.66
CA THR A 497 12.98 -5.43 13.70
C THR A 497 13.22 -6.05 15.07
N VAL A 498 13.78 -5.27 15.99
CA VAL A 498 13.76 -5.60 17.42
C VAL A 498 12.58 -4.88 18.05
N TRP A 499 11.82 -5.63 18.84
CA TRP A 499 10.67 -5.13 19.58
C TRP A 499 11.04 -5.09 21.04
N THR A 500 10.96 -3.92 21.69
CA THR A 500 11.38 -3.75 23.09
C THR A 500 10.24 -3.24 23.96
N ARG A 501 10.22 -3.66 25.23
CA ARG A 501 9.27 -3.18 26.24
C ARG A 501 9.91 -3.22 27.62
N SER A 502 9.79 -2.15 28.40
CA SER A 502 10.20 -2.13 29.81
C SER A 502 9.05 -2.45 30.77
N ASP A 503 9.36 -2.49 32.07
CA ASP A 503 8.37 -2.76 33.13
C ASP A 503 7.30 -1.69 33.29
N VAL A 504 7.49 -0.52 32.69
CA VAL A 504 6.53 0.60 32.73
C VAL A 504 5.86 0.85 31.38
N ASP A 505 6.24 0.10 30.33
CA ASP A 505 5.66 0.25 29.00
C ASP A 505 4.49 -0.72 28.82
N ALA A 506 3.38 -0.24 28.25
CA ALA A 506 2.20 -1.07 28.01
C ALA A 506 2.37 -2.02 26.81
N THR A 507 3.10 -1.58 25.79
CA THR A 507 3.25 -2.25 24.49
C THR A 507 4.70 -2.30 24.06
N PHE A 508 5.03 -3.23 23.16
CA PHE A 508 6.35 -3.26 22.53
C PHE A 508 6.51 -2.12 21.53
N THR A 509 7.71 -1.56 21.48
CA THR A 509 8.12 -0.53 20.51
C THR A 509 9.04 -1.17 19.46
N PRO A 510 8.72 -1.07 18.16
CA PRO A 510 9.56 -1.61 17.10
C PRO A 510 10.73 -0.67 16.80
N THR A 511 11.90 -1.25 16.52
CA THR A 511 13.04 -0.58 15.90
C THR A 511 13.54 -1.42 14.74
N ARG A 512 13.44 -0.89 13.50
CA ARG A 512 14.02 -1.51 12.31
C ARG A 512 15.53 -1.31 12.29
N LEU A 513 16.26 -2.33 11.84
CA LEU A 513 17.72 -2.36 11.91
C LEU A 513 18.33 -2.63 10.54
N THR A 514 19.45 -1.97 10.28
CA THR A 514 20.31 -2.23 9.13
C THR A 514 21.31 -3.33 9.44
N VAL A 515 21.75 -4.04 8.41
CA VAL A 515 22.74 -5.12 8.53
C VAL A 515 24.12 -4.55 8.88
N GLY A 516 24.78 -5.17 9.84
CA GLY A 516 26.17 -4.97 10.23
C GLY A 516 27.08 -6.10 9.73
N PRO A 517 28.36 -6.09 10.11
CA PRO A 517 29.31 -7.12 9.68
C PRO A 517 28.86 -8.53 10.08
N GLY A 518 28.96 -9.50 9.16
CA GLY A 518 28.64 -10.90 9.43
C GLY A 518 27.17 -11.15 9.80
N ASP A 519 26.25 -10.52 9.08
CA ASP A 519 24.79 -10.66 9.26
C ASP A 519 24.31 -10.31 10.68
N SER A 520 25.03 -9.39 11.34
CA SER A 520 24.71 -8.93 12.68
C SER A 520 23.76 -7.73 12.65
N TYR A 521 22.83 -7.69 13.59
CA TYR A 521 21.89 -6.60 13.79
C TYR A 521 21.98 -6.16 15.24
N ALA A 522 22.11 -4.86 15.49
CA ALA A 522 22.32 -4.34 16.83
C ALA A 522 21.50 -3.07 17.08
N HIS A 523 21.00 -2.94 18.30
CA HIS A 523 20.35 -1.74 18.81
C HIS A 523 20.90 -1.42 20.19
N THR A 524 21.07 -0.13 20.49
CA THR A 524 21.56 0.31 21.80
C THR A 524 20.47 1.10 22.50
N ILE A 525 20.10 0.67 23.70
CA ILE A 525 19.26 1.44 24.62
C ILE A 525 20.19 2.25 25.51
N SER A 526 20.02 3.57 25.54
CA SER A 526 20.90 4.46 26.30
C SER A 526 20.76 4.22 27.81
N ALA A 527 21.83 4.49 28.57
CA ALA A 527 21.80 4.47 30.04
C ALA A 527 20.71 5.39 30.61
N ALA A 528 20.42 6.50 29.93
CA ALA A 528 19.35 7.42 30.29
C ALA A 528 17.97 6.74 30.20
N ASP A 529 17.68 6.05 29.09
CA ASP A 529 16.39 5.38 28.87
C ASP A 529 16.17 4.17 29.79
N LEU A 530 17.26 3.60 30.31
CA LEU A 530 17.25 2.53 31.30
C LEU A 530 17.03 3.04 32.73
N THR A 531 17.08 4.36 32.96
CA THR A 531 16.93 4.94 34.29
C THR A 531 15.53 4.66 34.84
N GLY A 532 15.48 4.07 36.03
CA GLY A 532 14.22 3.71 36.70
C GLY A 532 13.54 2.45 36.14
N LYS A 533 14.10 1.81 35.11
CA LYS A 533 13.60 0.55 34.57
C LYS A 533 14.11 -0.64 35.39
N ARG A 534 13.33 -1.72 35.42
CA ARG A 534 13.67 -2.98 36.13
C ARG A 534 14.12 -4.07 35.18
N TRP A 535 13.56 -4.10 33.98
CA TRP A 535 13.88 -5.08 32.95
C TRP A 535 13.49 -4.52 31.58
N ILE A 536 14.07 -5.12 30.54
CA ILE A 536 13.66 -4.97 29.15
C ILE A 536 13.29 -6.38 28.65
N ASP A 537 12.04 -6.53 28.21
CA ASP A 537 11.62 -7.65 27.37
C ASP A 537 11.95 -7.28 25.92
N HIS A 538 12.45 -8.24 25.16
CA HIS A 538 12.68 -8.07 23.73
C HIS A 538 12.37 -9.33 22.94
N TYR A 539 12.03 -9.14 21.66
CA TYR A 539 12.02 -10.22 20.66
C TYR A 539 12.35 -9.63 19.29
N TRP A 540 12.71 -10.50 18.35
CA TRP A 540 13.13 -10.15 17.02
C TRP A 540 12.14 -10.68 15.99
N THR A 541 11.92 -9.91 14.93
CA THR A 541 11.21 -10.37 13.72
C THR A 541 12.08 -10.15 12.50
N ALA A 542 12.14 -11.13 11.61
CA ALA A 542 12.88 -11.06 10.35
C ALA A 542 11.98 -11.47 9.18
N SER A 543 12.07 -10.75 8.06
CA SER A 543 11.36 -11.01 6.81
C SER A 543 12.35 -10.97 5.64
N ASP A 544 12.29 -11.96 4.76
CA ASP A 544 12.91 -11.99 3.42
C ASP A 544 11.96 -11.45 2.32
N GLY A 545 10.75 -11.04 2.71
CA GLY A 545 9.65 -10.58 1.86
C GLY A 545 8.70 -11.66 1.34
N THR A 546 8.95 -12.94 1.64
CA THR A 546 8.07 -14.09 1.38
C THR A 546 7.70 -14.81 2.68
N ASN A 547 8.69 -15.10 3.51
CA ASN A 547 8.61 -15.78 4.79
C ASN A 547 8.94 -14.82 5.93
N THR A 548 8.52 -15.18 7.14
CA THR A 548 8.79 -14.39 8.34
C THR A 548 9.08 -15.30 9.52
N THR A 549 10.08 -14.92 10.32
CA THR A 549 10.43 -15.60 11.57
C THR A 549 10.33 -14.62 12.73
N THR A 550 9.78 -15.11 13.86
CA THR A 550 9.72 -14.37 15.12
C THR A 550 10.47 -15.17 16.19
N SER A 551 11.40 -14.54 16.90
CA SER A 551 12.09 -15.19 18.02
C SER A 551 11.18 -15.31 19.24
N PRO A 552 11.46 -16.21 20.18
CA PRO A 552 10.88 -16.14 21.52
C PRO A 552 11.17 -14.79 22.18
N THR A 553 10.29 -14.36 23.08
CA THR A 553 10.57 -13.21 23.94
C THR A 553 11.61 -13.58 24.99
N ALA A 554 12.67 -12.79 25.05
CA ALA A 554 13.70 -12.86 26.07
C ALA A 554 13.60 -11.64 27.01
N ARG A 555 14.21 -11.76 28.19
CA ARG A 555 14.25 -10.69 29.20
C ARG A 555 15.67 -10.43 29.63
N ALA A 556 16.05 -9.15 29.61
CA ALA A 556 17.24 -8.64 30.26
C ALA A 556 16.86 -7.89 31.55
N THR A 557 17.43 -8.26 32.68
CA THR A 557 17.11 -7.66 33.99
C THR A 557 18.17 -6.65 34.41
N VAL A 558 17.76 -5.52 34.97
CA VAL A 558 18.70 -4.54 35.55
C VAL A 558 19.28 -5.08 36.84
N THR A 559 20.61 -5.23 36.88
CA THR A 559 21.34 -5.79 38.01
C THR A 559 21.21 -4.89 39.23
N GLY A 560 21.03 -5.49 40.42
CA GLY A 560 20.98 -4.75 41.68
C GLY A 560 19.65 -4.02 41.94
N VAL A 561 18.65 -4.15 41.06
CA VAL A 561 17.32 -3.56 41.30
C VAL A 561 16.53 -4.42 42.28
N ASP A 562 16.15 -3.82 43.40
CA ASP A 562 15.24 -4.46 44.36
C ASP A 562 13.80 -4.46 43.83
N THR A 563 13.33 -5.65 43.46
CA THR A 563 11.99 -5.89 42.92
C THR A 563 10.91 -6.12 43.97
N ALA A 564 11.26 -6.07 45.26
CA ALA A 564 10.31 -6.26 46.35
C ALA A 564 9.12 -5.29 46.24
N PRO A 565 7.89 -5.74 46.55
CA PRO A 565 6.70 -4.89 46.51
C PRO A 565 6.76 -3.76 47.54
N ILE A 566 7.53 -3.96 48.61
CA ILE A 566 7.81 -3.01 49.68
C ILE A 566 9.31 -3.04 49.92
N ARG A 567 9.94 -1.87 49.98
CA ARG A 567 11.36 -1.69 50.26
C ARG A 567 11.52 -0.79 51.47
N LEU A 568 12.52 -1.07 52.29
CA LEU A 568 12.86 -0.27 53.45
C LEU A 568 14.34 0.08 53.37
N SER A 569 14.69 1.30 53.79
CA SER A 569 16.07 1.79 53.79
C SER A 569 17.00 1.11 54.79
N VAL A 570 16.48 0.13 55.53
CA VAL A 570 17.21 -0.62 56.55
C VAL A 570 17.00 -2.12 56.34
N THR A 571 18.01 -2.90 56.71
CA THR A 571 17.95 -4.36 56.64
C THR A 571 17.41 -4.95 57.94
N ASP A 572 16.88 -6.16 57.88
CA ASP A 572 16.50 -6.89 59.08
C ASP A 572 17.70 -7.04 60.04
N GLY A 573 17.45 -6.82 61.34
CA GLY A 573 18.47 -6.83 62.39
C GLY A 573 19.46 -5.65 62.37
N GLN A 574 19.29 -4.62 61.53
CA GLN A 574 20.20 -3.47 61.50
C GLN A 574 20.12 -2.64 62.80
N CYS A 575 21.26 -2.46 63.46
CA CYS A 575 21.39 -1.55 64.60
C CYS A 575 21.56 -0.10 64.10
N LEU A 576 20.65 0.80 64.51
CA LEU A 576 20.71 2.23 64.22
C LEU A 576 21.19 3.02 65.44
N ARG A 577 21.85 4.16 65.23
CA ARG A 577 22.29 5.07 66.30
C ARG A 577 22.04 6.52 65.92
N GLY A 578 21.61 7.31 66.90
CA GLY A 578 21.37 8.75 66.71
C GLY A 578 20.10 9.02 65.92
N THR A 579 20.08 10.16 65.22
CA THR A 579 18.99 10.49 64.30
C THR A 579 19.25 9.83 62.96
N THR A 580 18.31 9.01 62.50
CA THR A 580 18.42 8.25 61.25
C THR A 580 17.18 8.46 60.40
N THR A 581 17.38 8.78 59.12
CA THR A 581 16.29 8.84 58.14
C THR A 581 15.93 7.43 57.70
N VAL A 582 14.64 7.08 57.83
CA VAL A 582 14.10 5.81 57.33
C VAL A 582 13.12 6.13 56.20
N PHE A 583 13.31 5.50 55.04
CA PHE A 583 12.36 5.57 53.94
C PHE A 583 11.76 4.19 53.66
N ALA A 584 10.47 4.18 53.41
CA ALA A 584 9.72 3.03 52.92
C ALA A 584 9.22 3.37 51.52
N ASP A 585 9.45 2.46 50.58
CA ASP A 585 9.13 2.63 49.17
C ASP A 585 8.25 1.49 48.66
N GLY A 586 7.36 1.80 47.72
CA GLY A 586 6.34 0.91 47.18
C GLY A 586 6.11 1.17 45.70
N ARG A 587 5.09 0.53 45.12
CA ARG A 587 4.80 0.66 43.68
C ARG A 587 3.70 1.67 43.32
N ALA A 588 3.15 2.39 44.31
CA ALA A 588 1.98 3.23 44.11
C ALA A 588 2.13 4.60 44.80
N TYR A 589 1.57 5.63 44.16
CA TYR A 589 1.34 6.94 44.74
C TYR A 589 -0.13 7.35 44.52
N PRO A 590 -0.85 7.87 45.55
CA PRO A 590 -0.44 8.00 46.95
C PRO A 590 -0.06 6.65 47.57
N SER A 591 0.94 6.65 48.46
CA SER A 591 1.47 5.41 49.03
C SER A 591 0.42 4.72 49.92
N PRO A 592 0.12 3.42 49.70
CA PRO A 592 -0.75 2.65 50.58
C PRO A 592 0.00 2.06 51.78
N LEU A 593 1.31 2.33 51.91
CA LEU A 593 2.16 1.73 52.94
C LEU A 593 1.91 2.37 54.31
N THR A 594 1.94 1.54 55.35
CA THR A 594 1.99 1.99 56.74
C THR A 594 3.40 1.80 57.29
N LEU A 595 3.89 2.80 58.03
CA LEU A 595 5.18 2.72 58.72
C LEU A 595 4.93 2.71 60.23
N THR A 596 5.40 1.67 60.91
CA THR A 596 5.28 1.56 62.37
C THR A 596 6.65 1.58 63.04
N VAL A 597 6.79 2.33 64.12
CA VAL A 597 7.97 2.29 65.02
C VAL A 597 7.48 1.86 66.39
N ASN A 598 8.04 0.77 66.93
CA ASN A 598 7.59 0.16 68.20
C ASN A 598 6.07 -0.09 68.23
N ASN A 599 5.52 -0.66 67.16
CA ASN A 599 4.07 -0.89 66.97
C ASN A 599 3.18 0.36 66.97
N THR A 600 3.77 1.56 66.94
CA THR A 600 3.04 2.83 66.80
C THR A 600 3.06 3.24 65.34
N ASP A 601 1.88 3.48 64.77
CA ASP A 601 1.76 4.00 63.40
C ASP A 601 2.27 5.45 63.34
N VAL A 602 3.33 5.66 62.55
CA VAL A 602 3.95 6.97 62.30
C VAL A 602 3.73 7.44 60.87
N THR A 603 2.86 6.80 60.10
CA THR A 603 2.61 7.09 58.67
C THR A 603 2.28 8.57 58.44
N ALA A 604 1.44 9.16 59.29
CA ALA A 604 1.04 10.57 59.21
C ALA A 604 2.19 11.57 59.50
N GLN A 605 3.31 11.09 60.06
CA GLN A 605 4.50 11.90 60.34
C GLN A 605 5.51 11.85 59.19
N THR A 606 5.29 10.99 58.20
CA THR A 606 6.16 10.88 57.03
C THR A 606 5.82 11.95 55.99
N SER A 607 6.77 12.23 55.09
CA SER A 607 6.57 13.10 53.94
C SER A 607 6.91 12.33 52.66
N PRO A 608 6.10 12.45 51.59
CA PRO A 608 6.45 11.85 50.31
C PRO A 608 7.80 12.36 49.78
N THR A 609 8.64 11.43 49.34
CA THR A 609 9.96 11.71 48.73
C THR A 609 10.24 10.71 47.62
N LEU A 610 11.17 11.03 46.73
CA LEU A 610 11.76 10.04 45.84
C LEU A 610 12.66 9.10 46.65
N ALA A 611 12.67 7.82 46.29
CA ALA A 611 13.48 6.79 46.95
C ALA A 611 14.98 6.92 46.61
N GLY A 612 15.33 7.67 45.57
CA GLY A 612 16.69 7.94 45.15
C GLY A 612 16.82 9.35 44.57
N GLU A 613 18.05 9.72 44.19
CA GLU A 613 18.31 11.01 43.57
C GLU A 613 17.54 11.14 42.25
N PRO A 614 16.86 12.28 42.00
CA PRO A 614 16.21 12.50 40.72
C PRO A 614 17.25 12.58 39.60
N VAL A 615 16.99 11.86 38.52
CA VAL A 615 17.79 11.96 37.30
C VAL A 615 17.03 12.80 36.29
N PHE A 616 17.68 13.82 35.76
CA PHE A 616 17.19 14.58 34.62
C PHE A 616 18.01 14.19 33.39
N ALA A 617 17.39 13.45 32.47
CA ALA A 617 17.99 13.07 31.20
C ALA A 617 17.31 13.84 30.07
N MET A 618 18.09 14.27 29.09
CA MET A 618 17.58 14.92 27.89
C MET A 618 18.44 14.58 26.68
N GLU A 619 17.79 14.45 25.53
CA GLU A 619 18.42 14.38 24.22
C GLU A 619 18.24 15.73 23.51
N ALA A 620 19.28 16.22 22.83
CA ALA A 620 19.24 17.47 22.08
C ALA A 620 19.86 17.29 20.69
N GLY A 621 19.04 17.45 19.65
CA GLY A 621 19.47 17.47 18.25
C GLY A 621 19.61 18.90 17.71
N GLY A 622 20.42 19.08 16.65
CA GLY A 622 20.53 20.37 15.95
C GLY A 622 21.21 21.49 16.75
N VAL A 623 21.87 21.16 17.86
CA VAL A 623 22.65 22.13 18.66
C VAL A 623 23.92 22.52 17.91
N ASN A 624 24.05 23.80 17.61
CA ASN A 624 25.28 24.35 17.05
C ASN A 624 26.35 24.38 18.15
N THR A 625 27.40 23.59 17.97
CA THR A 625 28.51 23.40 18.94
C THR A 625 29.28 24.68 19.25
N PHE A 626 29.13 25.75 18.47
CA PHE A 626 29.72 27.07 18.73
C PHE A 626 28.88 27.96 19.65
N PHE A 627 27.59 27.67 19.83
CA PHE A 627 26.71 28.40 20.74
C PHE A 627 26.58 27.65 22.06
N LYS A 628 27.44 28.01 23.03
CA LYS A 628 27.49 27.42 24.38
C LYS A 628 26.32 27.81 25.30
N ASN A 629 25.28 28.45 24.77
CA ASN A 629 24.11 28.92 25.52
C ASN A 629 22.84 28.09 25.22
N GLY A 630 22.98 27.00 24.46
CA GLY A 630 21.91 26.02 24.29
C GLY A 630 22.08 24.96 25.37
N ILE A 631 21.16 25.00 26.36
CA ILE A 631 21.01 24.13 27.54
C ILE A 631 21.64 24.70 28.82
#